data_AF-A0A661QD69-F1
#
_entry.id   AF-A0A661QD69-F1
#
_cell.length_a   1.000
_cell.length_b   1.000
_cell.length_c   1.000
_cell.angle_alpha   90.00
_cell.angle_beta   90.00
_cell.angle_gamma   90.00
#
_symmetry.space_group_name_H-M   'P 1'
#
loop_
_entity.id
_entity.type
_entity.pdbx_description
1 polymer ?
#
loop_
_entity_poly.entity_id
_entity_poly.type
_entity_poly.pdbx_seq_one_letter_code
_entity_poly.pdbx_strand_id
1 'polypeptide(L)'
;MSEPPITFQEAEALRKAGQYPEAGAAFHRLWDEQGDAGSGWRYAQCLRKAGHPNAALQVIEQVVAQHPDDQWAGFELAWCIYEALVKPARDEGHLGKLLYAGQKMIEADAQDLPLRLTVFAIVKVAKAKGKWAVVSEWCDRLDPLQLSTEPNTVGERKTMPDRERWYFAKVKALVKLEQWAEARRLALEAAQAFPRRIDFRRWAAQARAGEGDAVGGIEELEKLARQGDPPWYIMADIAQMQHQLGEVEAALQRACKAALAPGEDKAKVRLFLLIAEIGLATGRPEIAAWHVALTKAVRRREGWPIRGELVQLEKRVTDALAQTDAPWPDLPGDAEGLLRGCEKIWHEQAMAGLERKTGVICHLPEGRKYGFIKPDDGGPNIYFRRREIPRRYAVVGQRVEFAIEPSYDPKKKQESVKAVDIRPIT
;
A
#
# COMPACT_ATOMS: atom_id res chain seq x y z
N MET A 1 14.98 49.44 41.31
CA MET A 1 13.53 49.27 41.52
C MET A 1 13.24 47.81 41.24
N SER A 2 12.97 47.03 42.28
CA SER A 2 12.60 45.62 42.11
C SER A 2 11.24 45.59 41.41
N GLU A 3 11.14 44.86 40.29
CA GLU A 3 9.84 44.59 39.67
C GLU A 3 8.89 44.00 40.71
N PRO A 4 7.59 44.33 40.69
CA PRO A 4 6.63 43.72 41.59
C PRO A 4 6.66 42.18 41.43
N PRO A 5 6.50 41.42 42.52
CA PRO A 5 6.51 39.96 42.45
C PRO A 5 5.38 39.51 41.53
N ILE A 6 5.73 38.86 40.41
CA ILE A 6 4.72 38.28 39.52
C ILE A 6 4.06 37.13 40.25
N THR A 7 2.74 37.18 40.33
CA THR A 7 1.95 36.11 40.95
C THR A 7 1.76 34.96 39.97
N PHE A 8 1.57 33.76 40.51
CA PHE A 8 1.22 32.58 39.71
C PHE A 8 -0.03 32.81 38.83
N GLN A 9 -1.00 33.58 39.33
CA GLN A 9 -2.24 33.90 38.60
C GLN A 9 -1.97 34.77 37.37
N GLU A 10 -1.09 35.76 37.49
CA GLU A 10 -0.69 36.61 36.36
C GLU A 10 0.06 35.80 35.30
N ALA A 11 1.00 34.95 35.72
CA ALA A 11 1.73 34.06 34.80
C ALA A 11 0.77 33.12 34.03
N GLU A 12 -0.22 32.54 34.72
CA GLU A 12 -1.21 31.67 34.12
C GLU A 12 -2.17 32.42 33.18
N ALA A 13 -2.49 33.69 33.47
CA ALA A 13 -3.29 34.54 32.58
C ALA A 13 -2.56 34.80 31.26
N LEU A 14 -1.27 35.15 31.32
CA LEU A 14 -0.42 35.33 30.13
C LEU A 14 -0.37 34.05 29.28
N ARG A 15 -0.18 32.88 29.93
CA ARG A 15 -0.13 31.58 29.24
C ARG A 15 -1.44 31.26 28.53
N LYS A 16 -2.59 31.47 29.18
CA LYS A 16 -3.92 31.27 28.58
C LYS A 16 -4.21 32.25 27.44
N ALA A 17 -3.63 33.45 27.49
CA ALA A 17 -3.68 34.43 26.41
C ALA A 17 -2.73 34.10 25.23
N GLY A 18 -1.91 33.05 25.34
CA GLY A 18 -0.94 32.68 24.30
C GLY A 18 0.32 33.55 24.26
N GLN A 19 0.53 34.40 25.27
CA GLN A 19 1.73 35.23 25.44
C GLN A 19 2.85 34.38 26.08
N TYR A 20 3.29 33.37 25.33
CA TYR A 20 4.23 32.36 25.83
C TYR A 20 5.61 32.91 26.22
N PRO A 21 6.21 33.90 25.52
CA PRO A 21 7.48 34.48 25.95
C PRO A 21 7.38 35.13 27.35
N GLU A 22 6.38 35.98 27.57
CA GLU A 22 6.16 36.69 28.83
C GLU A 22 5.74 35.74 29.96
N ALA A 23 4.83 34.81 29.67
CA ALA A 23 4.44 33.76 30.61
C ALA A 23 5.64 32.87 30.99
N GLY A 24 6.49 32.53 30.02
CA GLY A 24 7.69 31.74 30.25
C GLY A 24 8.68 32.45 31.18
N ALA A 25 8.92 33.75 31.00
CA ALA A 25 9.77 34.53 31.89
C ALA A 25 9.22 34.60 33.32
N ALA A 26 7.90 34.70 33.47
CA ALA A 26 7.24 34.66 34.77
C ALA A 26 7.35 33.28 35.45
N PHE A 27 7.06 32.19 34.74
CA PHE A 27 7.16 30.84 35.29
C PHE A 27 8.61 30.42 35.58
N HIS A 28 9.59 30.91 34.82
CA HIS A 28 11.01 30.71 35.12
C HIS A 28 11.38 31.29 36.49
N ARG A 29 11.00 32.55 36.76
CA ARG A 29 11.23 33.18 38.07
C ARG A 29 10.54 32.43 39.20
N LEU A 30 9.27 32.05 39.00
CA LEU A 30 8.52 31.29 40.01
C LEU A 30 9.18 29.94 40.30
N TRP A 31 9.65 29.26 39.25
CA TRP A 31 10.35 27.99 39.40
C TRP A 31 11.72 28.14 40.06
N ASP A 32 12.50 29.17 39.73
CA ASP A 32 13.78 29.48 40.38
C ASP A 32 13.60 29.76 41.88
N GLU A 33 12.51 30.42 42.28
CA GLU A 33 12.23 30.75 43.68
C GLU A 33 11.66 29.57 44.48
N GLN A 34 10.77 28.78 43.87
CA GLN A 34 9.96 27.79 44.59
C GLN A 34 10.39 26.35 44.35
N GLY A 35 11.06 26.08 43.23
CA GLY A 35 11.47 24.73 42.81
C GLY A 35 10.32 23.76 42.57
N ASP A 36 9.08 24.24 42.43
CA ASP A 36 7.89 23.40 42.34
C ASP A 36 7.65 22.88 40.91
N ALA A 37 7.05 21.69 40.81
CA ALA A 37 6.72 21.07 39.52
C ALA A 37 5.77 21.94 38.68
N GLY A 38 4.80 22.60 39.33
CA GLY A 38 3.73 23.36 38.69
C GLY A 38 4.23 24.55 37.88
N SER A 39 5.19 25.29 38.42
CA SER A 39 5.88 26.38 37.73
C SER A 39 6.84 25.83 36.66
N GLY A 40 7.60 24.78 36.99
CA GLY A 40 8.60 24.19 36.10
C GLY A 40 8.00 23.64 34.80
N TRP A 41 6.95 22.83 34.85
CA TRP A 41 6.37 22.26 33.63
C TRP A 41 5.67 23.34 32.79
N ARG A 42 5.09 24.38 33.40
CA ARG A 42 4.50 25.50 32.67
C ARG A 42 5.55 26.35 31.99
N TYR A 43 6.73 26.52 32.60
CA TYR A 43 7.87 27.16 31.97
C TYR A 43 8.31 26.37 30.72
N ALA A 44 8.52 25.05 30.85
CA ALA A 44 8.84 24.19 29.71
C ALA A 44 7.78 24.27 28.59
N GLN A 45 6.50 24.25 28.96
CA GLN A 45 5.40 24.40 28.00
C GLN A 45 5.47 25.72 27.24
N CYS A 46 5.73 26.82 27.93
CA CYS A 46 5.87 28.14 27.30
C CYS A 46 7.05 28.16 26.31
N LEU A 47 8.21 27.61 26.69
CA LEU A 47 9.35 27.46 25.79
C LEU A 47 9.00 26.67 24.53
N ARG A 48 8.31 25.53 24.69
CA ARG A 48 7.90 24.68 23.55
C ARG A 48 6.95 25.43 22.62
N LYS A 49 5.94 26.10 23.19
CA LYS A 49 4.95 26.86 22.42
C LYS A 49 5.52 28.12 21.77
N ALA A 50 6.59 28.69 22.35
CA ALA A 50 7.35 29.79 21.77
C ALA A 50 8.35 29.35 20.66
N GLY A 51 8.46 28.05 20.36
CA GLY A 51 9.33 27.55 19.29
C GLY A 51 10.75 27.19 19.74
N HIS A 52 10.96 26.98 21.04
CA HIS A 52 12.25 26.56 21.62
C HIS A 52 12.18 25.14 22.20
N PRO A 53 11.89 24.10 21.39
CA PRO A 53 11.59 22.75 21.89
C PRO A 53 12.78 22.06 22.58
N ASN A 54 14.02 22.31 22.14
CA ASN A 54 15.20 21.72 22.79
C ASN A 54 15.43 22.28 24.20
N ALA A 55 15.24 23.59 24.37
CA ALA A 55 15.33 24.23 25.69
C ALA A 55 14.19 23.73 26.60
N ALA A 56 12.98 23.62 26.05
CA ALA A 56 11.84 23.04 26.77
C ALA A 56 12.12 21.61 27.27
N LEU A 57 12.72 20.77 26.42
CA LEU A 57 13.10 19.40 26.79
C LEU A 57 14.11 19.36 27.94
N GLN A 58 15.14 20.21 27.90
CA GLN A 58 16.13 20.29 28.98
C GLN A 58 15.50 20.68 30.31
N VAL A 59 14.61 21.69 30.30
CA VAL A 59 13.90 22.14 31.51
C VAL A 59 13.00 21.04 32.05
N ILE A 60 12.16 20.41 31.21
CA ILE A 60 11.21 19.42 31.70
C ILE A 60 11.88 18.13 32.18
N GLU A 61 13.02 17.74 31.60
CA GLU A 61 13.83 16.63 32.12
C GLU A 61 14.34 16.91 33.55
N GLN A 62 14.73 18.16 33.85
CA GLN A 62 15.10 18.56 35.21
C GLN A 62 13.90 18.52 36.17
N VAL A 63 12.75 19.03 35.73
CA VAL A 63 11.52 19.03 36.54
C VAL A 63 11.09 17.60 36.87
N VAL A 64 11.04 16.69 35.90
CA VAL A 64 10.66 15.29 36.12
C VAL A 64 11.70 14.55 36.98
N ALA A 65 12.99 14.87 36.85
CA ALA A 65 14.01 14.29 37.73
C ALA A 65 13.83 14.69 39.21
N GLN A 66 13.36 15.91 39.47
CA GLN A 66 13.08 16.41 40.82
C GLN A 66 11.71 15.97 41.34
N HIS A 67 10.73 15.82 40.44
CA HIS A 67 9.33 15.54 40.76
C HIS A 67 8.79 14.39 39.88
N PRO A 68 9.27 13.14 40.07
CA PRO A 68 8.96 12.02 39.16
C PRO A 68 7.48 11.59 39.19
N ASP A 69 6.77 11.87 40.27
CA ASP A 69 5.35 11.48 40.44
C ASP A 69 4.37 12.54 39.88
N ASP A 70 4.86 13.70 39.39
CA ASP A 70 3.99 14.75 38.84
C ASP A 70 3.52 14.39 37.41
N GLN A 71 2.24 14.05 37.30
CA GLN A 71 1.64 13.62 36.04
C GLN A 71 1.65 14.71 34.96
N TRP A 72 1.56 15.99 35.33
CA TRP A 72 1.57 17.10 34.37
C TRP A 72 2.96 17.34 33.80
N ALA A 73 4.00 17.20 34.63
CA ALA A 73 5.38 17.21 34.19
C ALA A 73 5.64 16.05 33.22
N GLY A 74 5.14 14.85 33.52
CA GLY A 74 5.20 13.70 32.60
C GLY A 74 4.50 13.96 31.26
N PHE A 75 3.28 14.50 31.27
CA PHE A 75 2.56 14.86 30.05
C PHE A 75 3.30 15.91 29.21
N GLU A 76 3.88 16.93 29.85
CA GLU A 76 4.65 17.96 29.14
C GLU A 76 5.98 17.41 28.62
N LEU A 77 6.63 16.48 29.34
CA LEU A 77 7.83 15.78 28.88
C LEU A 77 7.54 15.03 27.57
N ALA A 78 6.44 14.30 27.49
CA ALA A 78 6.03 13.60 26.27
C ALA A 78 5.89 14.55 25.06
N TRP A 79 5.29 15.72 25.27
CA TRP A 79 5.17 16.74 24.21
C TRP A 79 6.51 17.38 23.84
N CYS A 80 7.40 17.60 24.80
CA CYS A 80 8.73 18.12 24.54
C CYS A 80 9.58 17.12 23.75
N ILE A 81 9.56 15.83 24.11
CA ILE A 81 10.19 14.74 23.33
C ILE A 81 9.65 14.76 21.90
N TYR A 82 8.34 14.89 21.72
CA TYR A 82 7.74 14.89 20.38
C TYR A 82 8.24 16.05 19.50
N GLU A 83 8.16 17.29 20.00
CA GLU A 83 8.55 18.47 19.22
C GLU A 83 10.06 18.59 19.03
N ALA A 84 10.87 18.24 20.04
CA ALA A 84 12.32 18.38 20.00
C ALA A 84 13.00 17.25 19.23
N LEU A 85 12.52 16.01 19.36
CA LEU A 85 13.20 14.82 18.85
C LEU A 85 12.44 14.13 17.72
N VAL A 86 11.15 13.82 17.93
CA VAL A 86 10.37 13.00 16.98
C VAL A 86 10.11 13.75 15.67
N LYS A 87 9.62 14.99 15.76
CA LYS A 87 9.24 15.77 14.58
C LYS A 87 10.44 16.07 13.66
N PRO A 88 11.59 16.56 14.15
CA PRO A 88 12.78 16.74 13.31
C PRO A 88 13.28 15.42 12.70
N ALA A 89 13.37 14.35 13.50
CA ALA A 89 13.84 13.05 13.00
C ALA A 89 12.90 12.44 11.94
N ARG A 90 11.58 12.67 12.07
CA ARG A 90 10.59 12.29 11.07
C ARG A 90 10.78 13.05 9.77
N ASP A 91 10.98 14.36 9.84
CA ASP A 91 11.09 15.23 8.68
C ASP A 91 12.43 14.97 7.94
N GLU A 92 13.49 14.59 8.66
CA GLU A 92 14.74 14.07 8.12
C GLU A 92 14.65 12.62 7.57
N GLY A 93 13.57 11.88 7.89
CA GLY A 93 13.45 10.46 7.54
C GLY A 93 14.47 9.55 8.27
N HIS A 94 14.97 9.98 9.43
CA HIS A 94 16.05 9.33 10.16
C HIS A 94 15.52 8.31 11.19
N LEU A 95 15.42 7.04 10.78
CA LEU A 95 14.85 5.98 11.62
C LEU A 95 15.55 5.78 12.96
N GLY A 96 16.88 5.85 13.03
CA GLY A 96 17.62 5.68 14.30
C GLY A 96 17.23 6.69 15.38
N LYS A 97 17.30 7.99 15.06
CA LYS A 97 16.82 9.09 15.91
C LYS A 97 15.34 8.92 16.32
N LEU A 98 14.47 8.46 15.42
CA LEU A 98 13.07 8.19 15.76
C LEU A 98 12.90 7.06 16.77
N LEU A 99 13.68 5.97 16.64
CA LEU A 99 13.66 4.87 17.60
C LEU A 99 14.18 5.32 18.96
N TYR A 100 15.24 6.12 18.99
CA TYR A 100 15.74 6.73 20.23
C TYR A 100 14.68 7.61 20.91
N ALA A 101 14.04 8.52 20.15
CA ALA A 101 12.98 9.38 20.67
C ALA A 101 11.76 8.58 21.12
N GLY A 102 11.41 7.52 20.39
CA GLY A 102 10.36 6.59 20.78
C GLY A 102 10.69 5.87 22.08
N GLN A 103 11.91 5.40 22.27
CA GLN A 103 12.32 4.73 23.51
C GLN A 103 12.21 5.70 24.71
N LYS A 104 12.62 6.96 24.53
CA LYS A 104 12.41 8.03 25.53
C LYS A 104 10.93 8.26 25.87
N MET A 105 10.05 8.17 24.88
CA MET A 105 8.59 8.28 25.06
C MET A 105 8.05 7.13 25.92
N ILE A 106 8.57 5.91 25.75
CA ILE A 106 8.19 4.75 26.57
C ILE A 106 8.74 4.86 28.00
N GLU A 107 9.99 5.29 28.17
CA GLU A 107 10.61 5.53 29.48
C GLU A 107 9.85 6.60 30.29
N ALA A 108 9.26 7.58 29.60
CA ALA A 108 8.43 8.62 30.21
C ALA A 108 6.99 8.18 30.52
N ASP A 109 6.66 6.89 30.34
CA ASP A 109 5.28 6.34 30.43
C ASP A 109 4.25 7.20 29.69
N ALA A 110 4.64 7.74 28.53
CA ALA A 110 3.78 8.65 27.81
C ALA A 110 2.59 7.89 27.21
N GLN A 111 1.39 8.30 27.58
CA GLN A 111 0.13 7.76 27.07
C GLN A 111 -0.44 8.68 25.96
N ASP A 112 -1.53 8.26 25.35
CA ASP A 112 -2.38 9.09 24.49
C ASP A 112 -1.74 9.63 23.19
N LEU A 113 -1.95 10.91 22.88
CA LEU A 113 -1.69 11.51 21.58
C LEU A 113 -0.19 11.59 21.22
N PRO A 114 0.74 12.03 22.10
CA PRO A 114 2.16 12.09 21.79
C PRO A 114 2.76 10.73 21.43
N LEU A 115 2.41 9.67 22.19
CA LEU A 115 2.83 8.31 21.89
C LEU A 115 2.28 7.86 20.54
N ARG A 116 0.96 8.04 20.30
CA ARG A 116 0.33 7.69 19.03
C ARG A 116 0.99 8.36 17.82
N LEU A 117 1.27 9.66 17.92
CA LEU A 117 1.95 10.40 16.86
C LEU A 117 3.38 9.89 16.62
N THR A 118 4.07 9.49 17.69
CA THR A 118 5.44 8.95 17.65
C THR A 118 5.47 7.59 16.99
N VAL A 119 4.61 6.66 17.42
CA VAL A 119 4.43 5.34 16.79
C VAL A 119 4.17 5.50 15.29
N PHE A 120 3.24 6.38 14.91
CA PHE A 120 2.91 6.59 13.51
C PHE A 120 4.01 7.27 12.70
N ALA A 121 4.89 8.07 13.33
CA ALA A 121 6.09 8.60 12.68
C ALA A 121 7.13 7.50 12.43
N ILE A 122 7.39 6.65 13.41
CA ILE A 122 8.30 5.49 13.30
C ILE A 122 7.81 4.54 12.23
N VAL A 123 6.53 4.13 12.30
CA VAL A 123 5.88 3.25 11.31
C VAL A 123 6.01 3.80 9.89
N LYS A 124 5.81 5.11 9.70
CA LYS A 124 5.93 5.76 8.38
C LYS A 124 7.34 5.60 7.81
N VAL A 125 8.38 5.92 8.59
CA VAL A 125 9.78 5.87 8.14
C VAL A 125 10.28 4.43 8.00
N ALA A 126 9.96 3.56 8.96
CA ALA A 126 10.32 2.14 8.93
C ALA A 126 9.75 1.43 7.71
N LYS A 127 8.47 1.69 7.38
CA LYS A 127 7.80 1.16 6.18
C LYS A 127 8.50 1.60 4.90
N ALA A 128 8.89 2.88 4.78
CA ALA A 128 9.60 3.39 3.61
C ALA A 128 10.96 2.71 3.40
N LYS A 129 11.62 2.30 4.49
CA LYS A 129 12.91 1.58 4.49
C LYS A 129 12.76 0.05 4.48
N GLY A 130 11.54 -0.48 4.40
CA GLY A 130 11.29 -1.93 4.41
C GLY A 130 11.61 -2.64 5.73
N LYS A 131 11.67 -1.91 6.85
CA LYS A 131 11.95 -2.45 8.19
C LYS A 131 10.67 -2.95 8.85
N TRP A 132 10.12 -4.07 8.34
CA TRP A 132 8.80 -4.57 8.75
C TRP A 132 8.73 -5.05 10.19
N ALA A 133 9.80 -5.62 10.75
CA ALA A 133 9.87 -6.00 12.16
C ALA A 133 9.62 -4.79 13.08
N VAL A 134 10.29 -3.66 12.79
CA VAL A 134 10.10 -2.40 13.50
C VAL A 134 8.68 -1.88 13.34
N VAL A 135 8.08 -1.97 12.15
CA VAL A 135 6.67 -1.58 11.95
C VAL A 135 5.75 -2.40 12.84
N SER A 136 5.94 -3.72 12.89
CA SER A 136 5.12 -4.63 13.68
C SER A 136 5.23 -4.33 15.17
N GLU A 137 6.46 -4.24 15.68
CA GLU A 137 6.75 -3.97 17.10
C GLU A 137 6.17 -2.62 17.55
N TRP A 138 6.32 -1.57 16.74
CA TRP A 138 5.81 -0.25 17.12
C TRP A 138 4.29 -0.15 17.03
N CYS A 139 3.64 -0.92 16.14
CA CYS A 139 2.19 -1.06 16.16
C CYS A 139 1.69 -1.67 17.48
N ASP A 140 2.46 -2.57 18.12
CA ASP A 140 2.08 -3.23 19.38
C ASP A 140 2.11 -2.29 20.59
N ARG A 141 2.64 -1.07 20.43
CA ARG A 141 2.61 -0.01 21.45
C ARG A 141 1.26 0.72 21.51
N LEU A 142 0.33 0.43 20.61
CA LEU A 142 -1.00 1.03 20.57
C LEU A 142 -2.06 -0.06 20.66
N ASP A 143 -3.05 0.16 21.52
CA ASP A 143 -4.28 -0.64 21.50
C ASP A 143 -5.17 -0.18 20.33
N PRO A 144 -5.41 -1.02 19.31
CA PRO A 144 -6.25 -0.66 18.16
C PRO A 144 -7.70 -0.33 18.55
N LEU A 145 -8.21 -0.84 19.68
CA LEU A 145 -9.57 -0.58 20.15
C LEU A 145 -9.75 0.86 20.66
N GLN A 146 -8.69 1.49 21.14
CA GLN A 146 -8.69 2.91 21.55
C GLN A 146 -8.49 3.88 20.37
N LEU A 147 -8.17 3.37 19.18
CA LEU A 147 -8.00 4.20 18.00
C LEU A 147 -9.33 4.53 17.34
N SER A 148 -9.47 5.78 16.89
CA SER A 148 -10.68 6.28 16.21
C SER A 148 -10.93 5.56 14.88
N THR A 149 -12.20 5.27 14.61
CA THR A 149 -12.70 4.81 13.31
C THR A 149 -13.13 5.96 12.41
N GLU A 150 -13.17 7.18 12.92
CA GLU A 150 -13.55 8.36 12.15
C GLU A 150 -12.32 8.98 11.44
N PRO A 151 -12.49 9.46 10.19
CA PRO A 151 -11.46 10.21 9.48
C PRO A 151 -11.05 11.48 10.24
N ASN A 152 -9.75 11.72 10.41
CA ASN A 152 -9.27 13.01 10.91
C ASN A 152 -9.28 14.06 9.79
N THR A 153 -9.52 15.32 10.12
CA THR A 153 -9.48 16.46 9.18
C THR A 153 -8.18 17.22 9.33
N VAL A 154 -7.42 17.36 8.24
CA VAL A 154 -6.26 18.26 8.15
C VAL A 154 -6.56 19.29 7.08
N GLY A 155 -6.97 20.48 7.51
CA GLY A 155 -7.60 21.47 6.61
C GLY A 155 -8.88 20.89 5.99
N GLU A 156 -9.03 21.00 4.66
CA GLU A 156 -10.16 20.44 3.92
C GLU A 156 -9.99 18.94 3.59
N ARG A 157 -8.82 18.35 3.84
CA ARG A 157 -8.54 16.96 3.48
C ARG A 157 -8.91 16.03 4.62
N LYS A 158 -9.81 15.08 4.33
CA LYS A 158 -10.06 13.92 5.20
C LYS A 158 -8.91 12.93 5.08
N THR A 159 -8.36 12.55 6.21
CA THR A 159 -7.29 11.55 6.32
C THR A 159 -7.86 10.21 6.75
N MET A 160 -7.08 9.15 6.57
CA MET A 160 -7.45 7.80 7.01
C MET A 160 -7.68 7.77 8.53
N PRO A 161 -8.73 7.10 9.03
CA PRO A 161 -8.92 6.85 10.44
C PRO A 161 -7.68 6.20 11.08
N ASP A 162 -7.38 6.54 12.33
CA ASP A 162 -6.18 6.03 13.01
C ASP A 162 -6.22 4.50 13.14
N ARG A 163 -7.40 3.92 13.41
CA ARG A 163 -7.57 2.47 13.47
C ARG A 163 -7.32 1.80 12.11
N GLU A 164 -7.86 2.40 11.04
CA GLU A 164 -7.63 1.91 9.67
C GLU A 164 -6.14 1.97 9.31
N ARG A 165 -5.46 3.07 9.66
CA ARG A 165 -4.03 3.29 9.46
C ARG A 165 -3.19 2.25 10.20
N TRP A 166 -3.56 1.95 11.44
CA TRP A 166 -2.92 0.91 12.25
C TRP A 166 -3.05 -0.46 11.60
N TYR A 167 -4.27 -0.88 11.21
CA TYR A 167 -4.46 -2.17 10.54
C TYR A 167 -3.65 -2.26 9.24
N PHE A 168 -3.64 -1.20 8.43
CA PHE A 168 -2.84 -1.14 7.20
C PHE A 168 -1.35 -1.34 7.45
N ALA A 169 -0.83 -0.81 8.56
CA ALA A 169 0.57 -0.95 8.92
C ALA A 169 0.86 -2.36 9.49
N LYS A 170 0.09 -2.79 10.50
CA LYS A 170 0.29 -4.05 11.21
C LYS A 170 0.10 -5.26 10.29
N VAL A 171 -1.04 -5.37 9.61
CA VAL A 171 -1.33 -6.51 8.71
C VAL A 171 -0.28 -6.59 7.60
N LYS A 172 0.07 -5.46 6.98
CA LYS A 172 1.11 -5.45 5.94
C LYS A 172 2.48 -5.89 6.49
N ALA A 173 2.84 -5.47 7.71
CA ALA A 173 4.08 -5.91 8.33
C ALA A 173 4.08 -7.42 8.58
N LEU A 174 2.98 -7.97 9.11
CA LEU A 174 2.83 -9.41 9.36
C LEU A 174 2.93 -10.24 8.08
N VAL A 175 2.26 -9.82 6.99
CA VAL A 175 2.39 -10.44 5.67
C VAL A 175 3.83 -10.41 5.17
N LYS A 176 4.56 -9.33 5.44
CA LYS A 176 5.97 -9.19 5.02
C LYS A 176 6.98 -9.92 5.90
N LEU A 177 6.58 -10.26 7.11
CA LEU A 177 7.32 -11.09 8.04
C LEU A 177 6.87 -12.56 7.97
N GLU A 178 5.95 -12.88 7.07
CA GLU A 178 5.43 -14.24 6.87
C GLU A 178 4.79 -14.83 8.14
N GLN A 179 4.27 -13.95 9.02
CA GLN A 179 3.53 -14.34 10.22
C GLN A 179 2.07 -14.60 9.84
N TRP A 180 1.84 -15.68 9.08
CA TRP A 180 0.61 -15.89 8.32
C TRP A 180 -0.65 -16.01 9.17
N ALA A 181 -0.64 -16.81 10.23
CA ALA A 181 -1.81 -17.00 11.08
C ALA A 181 -2.31 -15.68 11.69
N GLU A 182 -1.40 -14.90 12.25
CA GLU A 182 -1.73 -13.61 12.83
C GLU A 182 -2.10 -12.57 11.76
N ALA A 183 -1.42 -12.58 10.62
CA ALA A 183 -1.77 -11.74 9.48
C ALA A 183 -3.21 -12.02 9.01
N ARG A 184 -3.59 -13.30 8.88
CA ARG A 184 -4.93 -13.71 8.44
C ARG A 184 -6.00 -13.29 9.45
N ARG A 185 -5.78 -13.57 10.74
CA ARG A 185 -6.70 -13.20 11.81
C ARG A 185 -6.99 -11.69 11.80
N LEU A 186 -5.95 -10.86 11.86
CA LEU A 186 -6.09 -9.40 11.88
C LEU A 186 -6.62 -8.84 10.55
N ALA A 187 -6.26 -9.43 9.41
CA ALA A 187 -6.80 -9.01 8.12
C ALA A 187 -8.31 -9.26 8.01
N LEU A 188 -8.82 -10.38 8.53
CA LEU A 188 -10.25 -10.66 8.57
C LEU A 188 -11.00 -9.71 9.52
N GLU A 189 -10.43 -9.45 10.70
CA GLU A 189 -10.96 -8.46 11.65
C GLU A 189 -11.03 -7.06 11.00
N ALA A 190 -9.95 -6.62 10.35
CA ALA A 190 -9.91 -5.36 9.63
C ALA A 190 -10.92 -5.31 8.46
N ALA A 191 -11.12 -6.43 7.75
CA ALA A 191 -12.11 -6.50 6.67
C ALA A 191 -13.56 -6.42 7.17
N GLN A 192 -13.84 -6.81 8.41
CA GLN A 192 -15.14 -6.62 9.05
C GLN A 192 -15.32 -5.16 9.47
N ALA A 193 -14.30 -4.54 10.07
CA ALA A 193 -14.34 -3.14 10.49
C ALA A 193 -14.37 -2.16 9.29
N PHE A 194 -13.69 -2.51 8.19
CA PHE A 194 -13.55 -1.66 7.00
C PHE A 194 -13.93 -2.43 5.71
N PRO A 195 -15.21 -2.80 5.51
CA PRO A 195 -15.63 -3.71 4.45
C PRO A 195 -15.45 -3.18 3.02
N ARG A 196 -15.25 -1.86 2.86
CA ARG A 196 -14.93 -1.21 1.58
C ARG A 196 -13.43 -1.25 1.23
N ARG A 197 -12.56 -1.64 2.16
CA ARG A 197 -11.10 -1.76 1.95
C ARG A 197 -10.77 -3.19 1.55
N ILE A 198 -10.69 -3.40 0.24
CA ILE A 198 -10.41 -4.71 -0.35
C ILE A 198 -9.00 -5.24 0.00
N ASP A 199 -8.06 -4.36 0.35
CA ASP A 199 -6.69 -4.74 0.73
C ASP A 199 -6.66 -5.72 1.91
N PHE A 200 -7.58 -5.58 2.87
CA PHE A 200 -7.65 -6.50 4.01
C PHE A 200 -8.07 -7.90 3.60
N ARG A 201 -9.10 -8.04 2.76
CA ARG A 201 -9.50 -9.36 2.23
C ARG A 201 -8.42 -9.96 1.34
N ARG A 202 -7.74 -9.13 0.55
CA ARG A 202 -6.57 -9.53 -0.25
C ARG A 202 -5.45 -10.09 0.64
N TRP A 203 -5.11 -9.40 1.73
CA TRP A 203 -4.07 -9.86 2.67
C TRP A 203 -4.49 -11.12 3.42
N ALA A 204 -5.77 -11.27 3.77
CA ALA A 204 -6.28 -12.51 4.35
C ALA A 204 -6.09 -13.72 3.42
N ALA A 205 -6.33 -13.53 2.11
CA ALA A 205 -6.11 -14.55 1.10
C ALA A 205 -4.62 -14.85 0.86
N GLN A 206 -3.76 -13.82 0.84
CA GLN A 206 -2.30 -14.00 0.79
C GLN A 206 -1.79 -14.78 2.01
N ALA A 207 -2.29 -14.47 3.19
CA ALA A 207 -1.91 -15.17 4.41
C ALA A 207 -2.37 -16.64 4.38
N ARG A 208 -3.59 -16.93 3.90
CA ARG A 208 -4.08 -18.30 3.71
C ARG A 208 -3.19 -19.13 2.79
N ALA A 209 -2.75 -18.53 1.68
CA ALA A 209 -1.79 -19.18 0.79
C ALA A 209 -0.44 -19.42 1.49
N GLY A 210 0.03 -18.47 2.31
CA GLY A 210 1.23 -18.61 3.12
C GLY A 210 1.15 -19.70 4.19
N GLU A 211 -0.06 -20.01 4.70
CA GLU A 211 -0.34 -21.15 5.58
C GLU A 211 -0.33 -22.51 4.84
N GLY A 212 -0.13 -22.51 3.52
CA GLY A 212 -0.11 -23.70 2.69
C GLY A 212 -1.42 -23.99 1.93
N ASP A 213 -2.46 -23.17 2.11
CA ASP A 213 -3.73 -23.30 1.40
C ASP A 213 -3.85 -22.27 0.26
N ALA A 214 -2.99 -22.44 -0.76
CA ALA A 214 -2.99 -21.57 -1.93
C ALA A 214 -4.30 -21.68 -2.75
N VAL A 215 -4.90 -22.87 -2.82
CA VAL A 215 -6.19 -23.09 -3.50
C VAL A 215 -7.28 -22.24 -2.85
N GLY A 216 -7.41 -22.30 -1.52
CA GLY A 216 -8.36 -21.48 -0.78
C GLY A 216 -8.09 -19.98 -0.87
N GLY A 217 -6.81 -19.58 -0.95
CA GLY A 217 -6.42 -18.20 -1.23
C GLY A 217 -6.89 -17.72 -2.61
N ILE A 218 -6.73 -18.55 -3.65
CA ILE A 218 -7.22 -18.28 -5.00
C ILE A 218 -8.75 -18.12 -4.99
N GLU A 219 -9.49 -19.03 -4.35
CA GLU A 219 -10.94 -18.96 -4.27
C GLU A 219 -11.43 -17.64 -3.64
N GLU A 220 -10.77 -17.18 -2.56
CA GLU A 220 -11.08 -15.91 -1.91
C GLU A 220 -10.83 -14.71 -2.84
N LEU A 221 -9.70 -14.70 -3.56
CA LEU A 221 -9.37 -13.65 -4.52
C LEU A 221 -10.28 -13.67 -5.75
N GLU A 222 -10.69 -14.84 -6.23
CA GLU A 222 -11.65 -14.95 -7.33
C GLU A 222 -13.03 -14.43 -6.94
N LYS A 223 -13.50 -14.73 -5.72
CA LYS A 223 -14.74 -14.14 -5.19
C LYS A 223 -14.67 -12.62 -5.15
N LEU A 224 -13.52 -12.05 -4.78
CA LEU A 224 -13.31 -10.59 -4.84
C LEU A 224 -13.32 -10.07 -6.27
N ALA A 225 -12.66 -10.77 -7.19
CA ALA A 225 -12.58 -10.39 -8.60
C ALA A 225 -13.95 -10.39 -9.29
N ARG A 226 -14.88 -11.26 -8.89
CA ARG A 226 -16.24 -11.32 -9.44
C ARG A 226 -17.13 -10.13 -9.05
N GLN A 227 -16.76 -9.35 -8.03
CA GLN A 227 -17.57 -8.22 -7.56
C GLN A 227 -17.45 -6.95 -8.43
N GLY A 228 -16.61 -6.94 -9.48
CA GLY A 228 -16.44 -5.78 -10.35
C GLY A 228 -15.30 -5.92 -11.35
N ASP A 229 -14.61 -4.80 -11.60
CA ASP A 229 -13.31 -4.82 -12.27
C ASP A 229 -12.22 -4.91 -11.21
N PRO A 230 -11.59 -6.09 -11.00
CA PRO A 230 -10.54 -6.21 -10.02
C PRO A 230 -9.35 -5.32 -10.41
N PRO A 231 -8.75 -4.61 -9.44
CA PRO A 231 -7.45 -4.01 -9.66
C PRO A 231 -6.42 -5.05 -10.09
N TRP A 232 -5.46 -4.65 -10.91
CA TRP A 232 -4.45 -5.56 -11.48
C TRP A 232 -3.74 -6.42 -10.43
N TYR A 233 -3.52 -5.89 -9.23
CA TYR A 233 -2.81 -6.61 -8.16
C TYR A 233 -3.57 -7.81 -7.59
N ILE A 234 -4.91 -7.86 -7.74
CA ILE A 234 -5.69 -9.05 -7.36
C ILE A 234 -5.39 -10.18 -8.35
N MET A 235 -5.38 -9.89 -9.65
CA MET A 235 -5.03 -10.87 -10.67
C MET A 235 -3.56 -11.29 -10.58
N ALA A 236 -2.66 -10.37 -10.25
CA ALA A 236 -1.25 -10.68 -10.01
C ALA A 236 -1.06 -11.63 -8.83
N ASP A 237 -1.82 -11.45 -7.73
CA ASP A 237 -1.76 -12.36 -6.59
C ASP A 237 -2.30 -13.75 -6.93
N ILE A 238 -3.40 -13.85 -7.70
CA ILE A 238 -3.90 -15.14 -8.20
C ILE A 238 -2.82 -15.82 -9.05
N ALA A 239 -2.21 -15.10 -10.00
CA ALA A 239 -1.16 -15.64 -10.86
C ALA A 239 0.04 -16.15 -10.03
N GLN A 240 0.42 -15.43 -8.98
CA GLN A 240 1.49 -15.84 -8.07
C GLN A 240 1.16 -17.17 -7.37
N MET A 241 -0.08 -17.32 -6.87
CA MET A 241 -0.53 -18.55 -6.20
C MET A 241 -0.63 -19.72 -7.18
N GLN A 242 -1.13 -19.49 -8.40
CA GLN A 242 -1.16 -20.50 -9.46
C GLN A 242 0.25 -20.96 -9.85
N HIS A 243 1.21 -20.03 -9.95
CA HIS A 243 2.60 -20.37 -10.20
C HIS A 243 3.20 -21.22 -9.08
N GLN A 244 2.88 -20.92 -7.80
CA GLN A 244 3.30 -21.75 -6.66
C GLN A 244 2.71 -23.16 -6.69
N LEU A 245 1.50 -23.33 -7.22
CA LEU A 245 0.84 -24.62 -7.42
C LEU A 245 1.35 -25.38 -8.66
N GLY A 246 2.23 -24.79 -9.47
CA GLY A 246 2.70 -25.38 -10.72
C GLY A 246 1.71 -25.26 -11.89
N GLU A 247 0.62 -24.52 -11.73
CA GLU A 247 -0.37 -24.22 -12.78
C GLU A 247 0.16 -23.14 -13.75
N VAL A 248 1.33 -23.38 -14.35
CA VAL A 248 2.16 -22.36 -15.01
C VAL A 248 1.48 -21.67 -16.20
N GLU A 249 0.68 -22.39 -17.00
CA GLU A 249 -0.06 -21.80 -18.13
C GLU A 249 -1.18 -20.88 -17.66
N ALA A 250 -1.96 -21.33 -16.66
CA ALA A 250 -3.03 -20.52 -16.08
C ALA A 250 -2.46 -19.29 -15.37
N ALA A 251 -1.33 -19.45 -14.67
CA ALA A 251 -0.58 -18.37 -14.05
C ALA A 251 -0.12 -17.34 -15.10
N LEU A 252 0.44 -17.78 -16.23
CA LEU A 252 0.90 -16.89 -17.30
C LEU A 252 -0.27 -16.09 -17.87
N GLN A 253 -1.37 -16.77 -18.22
CA GLN A 253 -2.58 -16.13 -18.73
C GLN A 253 -3.08 -15.06 -17.74
N ARG A 254 -3.15 -15.39 -16.45
CA ARG A 254 -3.61 -14.48 -15.40
C ARG A 254 -2.66 -13.29 -15.19
N ALA A 255 -1.35 -13.52 -15.20
CA ALA A 255 -0.34 -12.48 -15.04
C ALA A 255 -0.34 -11.49 -16.22
N CYS A 256 -0.51 -11.98 -17.44
CA CYS A 256 -0.66 -11.15 -18.64
C CYS A 256 -1.95 -10.30 -18.61
N LYS A 257 -3.08 -10.87 -18.17
CA LYS A 257 -4.31 -10.09 -17.90
C LYS A 257 -4.08 -9.00 -16.87
N ALA A 258 -3.32 -9.31 -15.81
CA ALA A 258 -2.94 -8.31 -14.80
C ALA A 258 -2.07 -7.19 -15.39
N ALA A 259 -1.13 -7.53 -16.30
CA ALA A 259 -0.25 -6.55 -16.90
C ALA A 259 -0.98 -5.56 -17.82
N LEU A 260 -1.99 -6.05 -18.56
CA LEU A 260 -2.86 -5.23 -19.43
C LEU A 260 -3.84 -4.33 -18.67
N ALA A 261 -4.20 -4.68 -17.43
CA ALA A 261 -5.15 -3.90 -16.65
C ALA A 261 -4.59 -2.51 -16.27
N PRO A 262 -5.43 -1.47 -16.06
CA PRO A 262 -4.96 -0.11 -15.80
C PRO A 262 -4.00 0.00 -14.61
N GLY A 263 -2.92 0.77 -14.77
CA GLY A 263 -1.95 1.06 -13.73
C GLY A 263 -0.57 1.39 -14.30
N GLU A 264 0.19 2.20 -13.58
CA GLU A 264 1.54 2.62 -13.97
C GLU A 264 2.50 1.42 -14.02
N ASP A 265 3.40 1.41 -15.00
CA ASP A 265 4.42 0.37 -15.18
C ASP A 265 5.36 0.25 -13.97
N LYS A 266 5.76 1.37 -13.35
CA LYS A 266 6.58 1.39 -12.12
C LYS A 266 5.93 0.66 -10.95
N ALA A 267 4.59 0.63 -10.88
CA ALA A 267 3.86 -0.12 -9.87
C ALA A 267 3.81 -1.63 -10.17
N LYS A 268 3.97 -2.02 -11.45
CA LYS A 268 3.89 -3.40 -11.95
C LYS A 268 5.25 -4.08 -12.12
N VAL A 269 6.37 -3.43 -11.78
CA VAL A 269 7.73 -4.02 -11.91
C VAL A 269 7.85 -5.41 -11.28
N ARG A 270 7.19 -5.67 -10.15
CA ARG A 270 7.16 -7.03 -9.54
C ARG A 270 6.33 -8.03 -10.34
N LEU A 271 5.27 -7.59 -11.02
CA LEU A 271 4.48 -8.44 -11.91
C LEU A 271 5.29 -8.80 -13.16
N PHE A 272 6.09 -7.88 -13.71
CA PHE A 272 6.96 -8.20 -14.84
C PHE A 272 8.01 -9.26 -14.46
N LEU A 273 8.60 -9.16 -13.28
CA LEU A 273 9.46 -10.21 -12.72
C LEU A 273 8.73 -11.55 -12.62
N LEU A 274 7.50 -11.58 -12.09
CA LEU A 274 6.70 -12.79 -12.00
C LEU A 274 6.42 -13.40 -13.40
N ILE A 275 6.08 -12.58 -14.40
CA ILE A 275 5.87 -13.08 -15.77
C ILE A 275 7.16 -13.68 -16.33
N ALA A 276 8.32 -13.10 -16.04
CA ALA A 276 9.59 -13.67 -16.45
C ALA A 276 9.89 -15.02 -15.79
N GLU A 277 9.61 -15.16 -14.49
CA GLU A 277 9.74 -16.43 -13.78
C GLU A 277 8.80 -17.50 -14.37
N ILE A 278 7.54 -17.14 -14.60
CA ILE A 278 6.55 -18.04 -15.21
C ILE A 278 6.97 -18.42 -16.63
N GLY A 279 7.51 -17.47 -17.42
CA GLY A 279 8.02 -17.75 -18.76
C GLY A 279 9.11 -18.82 -18.79
N LEU A 280 10.02 -18.82 -17.80
CA LEU A 280 10.97 -19.92 -17.66
C LEU A 280 10.29 -21.23 -17.26
N ALA A 281 9.31 -21.17 -16.36
CA ALA A 281 8.58 -22.36 -15.91
C ALA A 281 7.72 -22.99 -17.01
N THR A 282 7.28 -22.22 -18.01
CA THR A 282 6.56 -22.70 -19.20
C THR A 282 7.49 -23.09 -20.37
N GLY A 283 8.81 -23.01 -20.20
CA GLY A 283 9.77 -23.32 -21.27
C GLY A 283 9.79 -22.27 -22.40
N ARG A 284 9.42 -21.03 -22.09
CA ARG A 284 9.35 -19.87 -22.99
C ARG A 284 10.34 -18.78 -22.57
N PRO A 285 11.67 -19.04 -22.65
CA PRO A 285 12.69 -18.11 -22.16
C PRO A 285 12.72 -16.76 -22.90
N GLU A 286 12.19 -16.68 -24.12
CA GLU A 286 11.98 -15.43 -24.86
C GLU A 286 11.00 -14.50 -24.15
N ILE A 287 9.88 -15.02 -23.62
CA ILE A 287 8.96 -14.25 -22.78
C ILE A 287 9.74 -13.71 -21.58
N ALA A 288 10.56 -14.54 -20.94
CA ALA A 288 11.33 -14.12 -19.79
C ALA A 288 12.35 -13.01 -20.12
N ALA A 289 13.03 -13.09 -21.26
CA ALA A 289 13.99 -12.08 -21.71
C ALA A 289 13.35 -10.69 -21.88
N TRP A 290 12.20 -10.62 -22.55
CA TRP A 290 11.42 -9.38 -22.71
C TRP A 290 11.10 -8.72 -21.37
N HIS A 291 10.64 -9.52 -20.41
CA HIS A 291 10.20 -9.03 -19.11
C HIS A 291 11.36 -8.66 -18.18
N VAL A 292 12.48 -9.38 -18.24
CA VAL A 292 13.73 -8.99 -17.58
C VAL A 292 14.22 -7.64 -18.10
N ALA A 293 14.26 -7.47 -19.42
CA ALA A 293 14.68 -6.21 -20.05
C ALA A 293 13.76 -5.05 -19.66
N LEU A 294 12.44 -5.23 -19.75
CA LEU A 294 11.45 -4.21 -19.33
C LEU A 294 11.62 -3.85 -17.85
N THR A 295 11.79 -4.85 -16.98
CA THR A 295 12.01 -4.62 -15.54
C THR A 295 13.27 -3.78 -15.30
N LYS A 296 14.39 -4.10 -15.97
CA LYS A 296 15.64 -3.34 -15.86
C LYS A 296 15.48 -1.91 -16.38
N ALA A 297 14.80 -1.73 -17.52
CA ALA A 297 14.56 -0.41 -18.12
C ALA A 297 13.72 0.50 -17.21
N VAL A 298 12.61 0.00 -16.66
CA VAL A 298 11.76 0.76 -15.73
C VAL A 298 12.55 1.11 -14.46
N ARG A 299 13.30 0.16 -13.87
CA ARG A 299 14.11 0.45 -12.66
C ARG A 299 15.15 1.54 -12.90
N ARG A 300 15.85 1.51 -14.04
CA ARG A 300 16.81 2.55 -14.42
C ARG A 300 16.14 3.91 -14.57
N ARG A 301 15.00 3.97 -15.26
CA ARG A 301 14.21 5.20 -15.45
C ARG A 301 13.78 5.83 -14.12
N GLU A 302 13.41 5.01 -13.13
CA GLU A 302 13.01 5.47 -11.79
C GLU A 302 14.20 5.70 -10.83
N GLY A 303 15.45 5.50 -11.28
CA GLY A 303 16.65 5.62 -10.43
C GLY A 303 16.76 4.55 -9.35
N TRP A 304 16.11 3.40 -9.52
CA TRP A 304 16.14 2.30 -8.55
C TRP A 304 17.28 1.32 -8.82
N PRO A 305 17.93 0.77 -7.78
CA PRO A 305 19.02 -0.19 -7.96
C PRO A 305 18.51 -1.48 -8.61
N ILE A 306 19.31 -2.08 -9.49
CA ILE A 306 19.05 -3.43 -9.99
C ILE A 306 19.34 -4.42 -8.86
N ARG A 307 18.36 -5.26 -8.53
CA ARG A 307 18.45 -6.20 -7.40
C ARG A 307 19.09 -7.51 -7.84
N GLY A 308 19.74 -8.19 -6.90
CA GLY A 308 20.35 -9.50 -7.13
C GLY A 308 19.38 -10.54 -7.71
N GLU A 309 18.12 -10.55 -7.25
CA GLU A 309 17.06 -11.44 -7.77
C GLU A 309 16.88 -11.31 -9.29
N LEU A 310 16.90 -10.08 -9.82
CA LEU A 310 16.75 -9.79 -11.24
C LEU A 310 17.99 -10.17 -12.04
N VAL A 311 19.19 -10.00 -11.46
CA VAL A 311 20.45 -10.44 -12.08
C VAL A 311 20.51 -11.97 -12.19
N GLN A 312 20.11 -12.69 -11.14
CA GLN A 312 20.07 -14.15 -11.16
C GLN A 312 19.02 -14.67 -12.14
N LEU A 313 17.86 -13.99 -12.23
CA LEU A 313 16.85 -14.33 -13.21
C LEU A 313 17.36 -14.14 -14.64
N GLU A 314 18.00 -13.02 -14.96
CA GLU A 314 18.61 -12.76 -16.28
C GLU A 314 19.63 -13.86 -16.67
N LYS A 315 20.45 -14.31 -15.71
CA LYS A 315 21.38 -15.42 -15.93
C LYS A 315 20.64 -16.71 -16.29
N ARG A 316 19.61 -17.08 -15.51
CA ARG A 316 18.79 -18.27 -15.79
C ARG A 316 18.12 -18.21 -17.15
N VAL A 317 17.67 -17.02 -17.58
CA VAL A 317 17.12 -16.82 -18.93
C VAL A 317 18.18 -17.05 -20.00
N THR A 318 19.38 -16.50 -19.80
CA THR A 318 20.50 -16.68 -20.73
C THR A 318 20.87 -18.16 -20.87
N ASP A 319 20.98 -18.88 -19.74
CA ASP A 319 21.29 -20.30 -19.72
C ASP A 319 20.20 -21.13 -20.42
N ALA A 320 18.91 -20.79 -20.22
CA ALA A 320 17.79 -21.46 -20.88
C ALA A 320 17.73 -21.22 -22.39
N LEU A 321 18.08 -20.01 -22.86
CA LEU A 321 18.20 -19.72 -24.29
C LEU A 321 19.37 -20.46 -24.93
N ALA A 322 20.50 -20.55 -24.24
CA ALA A 322 21.67 -21.28 -24.72
C ALA A 322 21.39 -22.79 -24.87
N GLN A 323 20.55 -23.37 -24.02
CA GLN A 323 20.13 -24.78 -24.13
C GLN A 323 19.29 -25.07 -25.38
N THR A 324 18.67 -24.06 -25.98
CA THR A 324 17.87 -24.18 -27.21
C THR A 324 18.59 -23.62 -28.43
N ASP A 325 19.90 -23.34 -28.32
CA ASP A 325 20.71 -22.65 -29.34
C ASP A 325 20.09 -21.32 -29.81
N ALA A 326 19.25 -20.70 -28.96
CA ALA A 326 18.61 -19.42 -29.24
C ALA A 326 19.48 -18.27 -28.70
N PRO A 327 19.71 -17.19 -29.47
CA PRO A 327 20.35 -16.00 -28.95
C PRO A 327 19.39 -15.21 -28.04
N TRP A 328 19.95 -14.26 -27.29
CA TRP A 328 19.14 -13.23 -26.65
C TRP A 328 18.35 -12.46 -27.72
N PRO A 329 17.03 -12.22 -27.54
CA PRO A 329 16.23 -11.54 -28.55
C PRO A 329 16.74 -10.14 -28.88
N ASP A 330 16.56 -9.68 -30.11
CA ASP A 330 16.79 -8.29 -30.46
C ASP A 330 15.68 -7.42 -29.83
N LEU A 331 16.03 -6.65 -28.81
CA LEU A 331 15.08 -5.91 -27.97
C LEU A 331 15.29 -4.39 -28.10
N PRO A 332 14.21 -3.59 -28.05
CA PRO A 332 14.33 -2.15 -27.95
C PRO A 332 15.19 -1.70 -26.77
N GLY A 333 16.01 -0.67 -26.97
CA GLY A 333 16.88 -0.13 -25.92
C GLY A 333 16.17 0.74 -24.88
N ASP A 334 14.94 1.16 -25.17
CA ASP A 334 14.13 2.05 -24.33
C ASP A 334 12.90 1.35 -23.72
N ALA A 335 12.39 1.91 -22.62
CA ALA A 335 11.28 1.33 -21.87
C ALA A 335 9.95 1.33 -22.65
N GLU A 336 9.73 2.27 -23.56
CA GLU A 336 8.48 2.39 -24.32
C GLU A 336 8.41 1.33 -25.43
N GLY A 337 9.51 1.11 -26.14
CA GLY A 337 9.66 0.01 -27.08
C GLY A 337 9.48 -1.34 -26.41
N LEU A 338 10.12 -1.55 -25.26
CA LEU A 338 9.98 -2.77 -24.46
C LEU A 338 8.54 -2.98 -23.99
N LEU A 339 7.87 -1.93 -23.51
CA LEU A 339 6.48 -1.99 -23.07
C LEU A 339 5.56 -2.40 -24.22
N ARG A 340 5.68 -1.78 -25.39
CA ARG A 340 4.87 -2.14 -26.58
C ARG A 340 5.09 -3.59 -27.03
N GLY A 341 6.32 -4.10 -26.93
CA GLY A 341 6.61 -5.50 -27.23
C GLY A 341 5.99 -6.45 -26.21
N CYS A 342 6.16 -6.16 -24.92
CA CYS A 342 5.52 -6.92 -23.85
C CYS A 342 3.99 -6.89 -23.93
N GLU A 343 3.37 -5.77 -24.30
CA GLU A 343 1.92 -5.66 -24.49
C GLU A 343 1.39 -6.64 -25.54
N LYS A 344 2.13 -6.86 -26.63
CA LYS A 344 1.77 -7.88 -27.63
C LYS A 344 1.77 -9.28 -27.02
N ILE A 345 2.84 -9.63 -26.31
CA ILE A 345 2.95 -10.90 -25.58
C ILE A 345 1.79 -11.03 -24.60
N TRP A 346 1.47 -9.97 -23.84
CA TRP A 346 0.38 -10.03 -22.87
C TRP A 346 -0.97 -10.28 -23.53
N HIS A 347 -1.25 -9.62 -24.65
CA HIS A 347 -2.49 -9.85 -25.40
C HIS A 347 -2.59 -11.28 -25.91
N GLU A 348 -1.51 -11.83 -26.49
CA GLU A 348 -1.47 -13.21 -26.97
C GLU A 348 -1.68 -14.21 -25.83
N GLN A 349 -0.89 -14.10 -24.76
CA GLN A 349 -0.93 -15.05 -23.65
C GLN A 349 -2.21 -14.93 -22.81
N ALA A 350 -2.77 -13.72 -22.65
CA ALA A 350 -4.05 -13.53 -21.95
C ALA A 350 -5.22 -14.23 -22.66
N MET A 351 -5.14 -14.36 -23.99
CA MET A 351 -6.19 -14.97 -24.82
C MET A 351 -5.87 -16.42 -25.23
N ALA A 352 -4.70 -16.94 -24.84
CA ALA A 352 -4.29 -18.30 -25.18
C ALA A 352 -5.32 -19.32 -24.69
N GLY A 353 -5.67 -20.26 -25.57
CA GLY A 353 -6.62 -21.34 -25.30
C GLY A 353 -8.10 -20.94 -25.26
N LEU A 354 -8.44 -19.66 -25.43
CA LEU A 354 -9.85 -19.25 -25.53
C LEU A 354 -10.42 -19.60 -26.91
N GLU A 355 -11.60 -20.19 -26.91
CA GLU A 355 -12.37 -20.43 -28.14
C GLU A 355 -12.71 -19.08 -28.80
N ARG A 356 -12.44 -18.96 -30.10
CA ARG A 356 -12.84 -17.80 -30.90
C ARG A 356 -14.07 -18.13 -31.73
N LYS A 357 -15.03 -17.20 -31.74
CA LYS A 357 -16.26 -17.27 -32.53
C LYS A 357 -16.45 -16.02 -33.37
N THR A 358 -17.33 -16.12 -34.36
CA THR A 358 -17.78 -14.98 -35.16
C THR A 358 -19.24 -14.66 -34.87
N GLY A 359 -19.64 -13.42 -35.14
CA GLY A 359 -21.01 -12.98 -34.96
C GLY A 359 -21.24 -11.54 -35.39
N VAL A 360 -22.43 -11.03 -35.08
CA VAL A 360 -22.84 -9.67 -35.39
C VAL A 360 -23.24 -8.94 -34.11
N ILE A 361 -22.76 -7.72 -33.93
CA ILE A 361 -23.21 -6.86 -32.82
C ILE A 361 -24.71 -6.58 -33.01
N CYS A 362 -25.54 -7.18 -32.16
CA CYS A 362 -27.00 -7.11 -32.31
C CYS A 362 -27.64 -6.06 -31.40
N HIS A 363 -26.96 -5.66 -30.32
CA HIS A 363 -27.49 -4.67 -29.40
C HIS A 363 -26.40 -3.84 -28.72
N LEU A 364 -26.54 -2.52 -28.77
CA LEU A 364 -25.70 -1.54 -28.08
C LEU A 364 -26.59 -0.46 -27.45
N PRO A 365 -27.02 -0.63 -26.19
CA PRO A 365 -27.90 0.34 -25.55
C PRO A 365 -27.20 1.70 -25.37
N GLU A 366 -27.94 2.77 -25.66
CA GLU A 366 -27.43 4.14 -25.57
C GLU A 366 -27.00 4.51 -24.15
N GLY A 367 -25.87 5.21 -24.02
CA GLY A 367 -25.29 5.59 -22.73
C GLY A 367 -24.74 4.43 -21.87
N ARG A 368 -24.89 3.16 -22.32
CA ARG A 368 -24.40 1.99 -21.58
C ARG A 368 -22.99 1.56 -22.02
N LYS A 369 -22.25 1.00 -21.06
CA LYS A 369 -20.87 0.51 -21.24
C LYS A 369 -20.79 -0.97 -21.66
N TYR A 370 -21.86 -1.51 -22.22
CA TYR A 370 -21.95 -2.92 -22.63
C TYR A 370 -22.74 -3.07 -23.93
N GLY A 371 -22.65 -4.24 -24.54
CA GLY A 371 -23.43 -4.64 -25.70
C GLY A 371 -23.62 -6.16 -25.74
N PHE A 372 -24.25 -6.62 -26.82
CA PHE A 372 -24.44 -8.04 -27.10
C PHE A 372 -24.08 -8.38 -28.54
N ILE A 373 -23.47 -9.55 -28.71
CA ILE A 373 -23.16 -10.15 -30.01
C ILE A 373 -24.09 -11.35 -30.21
N LYS A 374 -24.71 -11.45 -31.39
CA LYS A 374 -25.41 -12.66 -31.83
C LYS A 374 -24.37 -13.56 -32.53
N PRO A 375 -24.05 -14.75 -31.99
CA PRO A 375 -23.09 -15.67 -32.61
C PRO A 375 -23.59 -16.22 -33.95
N ASP A 376 -22.67 -16.50 -34.88
CA ASP A 376 -22.98 -17.08 -36.19
C ASP A 376 -23.39 -18.56 -36.08
N ASP A 377 -22.84 -19.29 -35.09
CA ASP A 377 -23.16 -20.70 -34.79
C ASP A 377 -24.48 -20.89 -34.03
N GLY A 378 -25.21 -19.80 -33.78
CA GLY A 378 -26.46 -19.81 -33.02
C GLY A 378 -26.27 -19.75 -31.50
N GLY A 379 -27.35 -19.96 -30.76
CA GLY A 379 -27.34 -19.85 -29.29
C GLY A 379 -27.66 -18.45 -28.75
N PRO A 380 -27.51 -18.25 -27.43
CA PRO A 380 -27.88 -17.00 -26.77
C PRO A 380 -26.94 -15.84 -27.14
N ASN A 381 -27.48 -14.62 -27.13
CA ASN A 381 -26.68 -13.41 -27.30
C ASN A 381 -25.59 -13.31 -26.21
N ILE A 382 -24.35 -13.07 -26.64
CA ILE A 382 -23.18 -13.03 -25.78
C ILE A 382 -22.93 -11.60 -25.31
N TYR A 383 -22.84 -11.42 -24.00
CA TYR A 383 -22.54 -10.12 -23.39
C TYR A 383 -21.09 -9.70 -23.67
N PHE A 384 -20.85 -8.42 -23.92
CA PHE A 384 -19.51 -7.84 -23.90
C PHE A 384 -19.50 -6.45 -23.29
N ARG A 385 -18.33 -6.04 -22.80
CA ARG A 385 -18.11 -4.65 -22.36
C ARG A 385 -17.65 -3.81 -23.53
N ARG A 386 -18.13 -2.57 -23.64
CA ARG A 386 -17.83 -1.70 -24.78
C ARG A 386 -16.34 -1.37 -24.96
N ARG A 387 -15.52 -1.58 -23.93
CA ARG A 387 -14.05 -1.46 -23.98
C ARG A 387 -13.36 -2.59 -24.75
N GLU A 388 -14.03 -3.74 -24.90
CA GLU A 388 -13.47 -4.94 -25.55
C GLU A 388 -13.46 -4.80 -27.08
N ILE A 389 -14.05 -3.74 -27.62
CA ILE A 389 -14.08 -3.43 -29.05
C ILE A 389 -13.59 -1.99 -29.30
N PRO A 390 -12.80 -1.72 -30.35
CA PRO A 390 -12.43 -0.36 -30.71
C PRO A 390 -13.67 0.49 -31.01
N ARG A 391 -13.71 1.73 -30.47
CA ARG A 391 -14.89 2.62 -30.55
C ARG A 391 -15.45 2.79 -31.96
N ARG A 392 -14.58 2.85 -32.98
CA ARG A 392 -14.97 3.02 -34.39
C ARG A 392 -15.77 1.85 -34.96
N TYR A 393 -15.68 0.65 -34.36
CA TYR A 393 -16.41 -0.54 -34.78
C TYR A 393 -17.54 -0.91 -33.82
N ALA A 394 -17.79 -0.10 -32.78
CA ALA A 394 -18.85 -0.32 -31.82
C ALA A 394 -20.21 0.15 -32.36
N VAL A 395 -20.67 -0.50 -33.43
CA VAL A 395 -21.90 -0.19 -34.18
C VAL A 395 -22.75 -1.45 -34.33
N VAL A 396 -24.08 -1.32 -34.19
CA VAL A 396 -25.02 -2.43 -34.42
C VAL A 396 -24.95 -2.85 -35.88
N GLY A 397 -24.87 -4.16 -36.14
CA GLY A 397 -24.68 -4.73 -37.48
C GLY A 397 -23.22 -5.00 -37.86
N GLN A 398 -22.24 -4.53 -37.08
CA GLN A 398 -20.83 -4.82 -37.34
C GLN A 398 -20.55 -6.33 -37.17
N ARG A 399 -19.96 -6.95 -38.20
CA ARG A 399 -19.40 -8.31 -38.11
C ARG A 399 -18.12 -8.29 -37.29
N VAL A 400 -17.98 -9.24 -36.39
CA VAL A 400 -16.87 -9.33 -35.45
C VAL A 400 -16.44 -10.78 -35.22
N GLU A 401 -15.15 -10.94 -34.91
CA GLU A 401 -14.59 -12.13 -34.29
C GLU A 401 -14.29 -11.80 -32.81
N PHE A 402 -14.49 -12.75 -31.90
CA PHE A 402 -14.30 -12.55 -30.47
C PHE A 402 -13.87 -13.84 -29.77
N ALA A 403 -13.13 -13.72 -28.68
CA ALA A 403 -12.82 -14.83 -27.79
C ALA A 403 -13.89 -14.98 -26.70
N ILE A 404 -14.16 -16.21 -26.29
CA ILE A 404 -15.13 -16.53 -25.23
C ILE A 404 -14.39 -16.76 -23.90
N GLU A 405 -14.76 -15.99 -22.89
CA GLU A 405 -14.23 -16.14 -21.53
C GLU A 405 -15.37 -16.48 -20.55
N PRO A 406 -15.17 -17.45 -19.62
CA PRO A 406 -16.06 -17.66 -18.49
C PRO A 406 -16.30 -16.36 -17.70
N SER A 407 -17.53 -16.16 -17.26
CA SER A 407 -17.95 -14.97 -16.54
C SER A 407 -19.08 -15.32 -15.57
N TYR A 408 -19.40 -14.39 -14.68
CA TYR A 408 -20.55 -14.52 -13.77
C TYR A 408 -21.60 -13.45 -14.09
N ASP A 409 -22.88 -13.84 -14.17
CA ASP A 409 -23.99 -12.89 -14.28
C ASP A 409 -24.50 -12.55 -12.87
N PRO A 410 -24.19 -11.38 -12.30
CA PRO A 410 -24.60 -11.03 -10.94
C PRO A 410 -26.11 -10.80 -10.82
N LYS A 411 -26.82 -10.51 -11.93
CA LYS A 411 -28.28 -10.33 -11.90
C LYS A 411 -28.99 -11.67 -11.84
N LYS A 412 -28.49 -12.65 -12.59
CA LYS A 412 -29.05 -14.02 -12.63
C LYS A 412 -28.42 -14.96 -11.62
N LYS A 413 -27.35 -14.54 -10.94
CA LYS A 413 -26.57 -15.31 -9.96
C LYS A 413 -26.08 -16.67 -10.48
N GLN A 414 -25.65 -16.71 -11.74
CA GLN A 414 -25.22 -17.94 -12.40
C GLN A 414 -23.94 -17.73 -13.21
N GLU A 415 -23.23 -18.83 -13.46
CA GLU A 415 -22.13 -18.85 -14.42
C GLU A 415 -22.63 -18.53 -15.83
N SER A 416 -21.80 -17.87 -16.60
CA SER A 416 -22.10 -17.35 -17.93
C SER A 416 -20.80 -17.23 -18.73
N VAL A 417 -20.90 -16.65 -19.92
CA VAL A 417 -19.75 -16.33 -20.76
C VAL A 417 -19.85 -14.90 -21.25
N LYS A 418 -18.71 -14.29 -21.55
CA LYS A 418 -18.64 -12.98 -22.18
C LYS A 418 -17.68 -13.01 -23.35
N ALA A 419 -17.88 -12.10 -24.29
CA ALA A 419 -16.96 -11.86 -25.39
C ALA A 419 -15.88 -10.86 -24.96
N VAL A 420 -14.63 -11.20 -25.26
CA VAL A 420 -13.42 -10.40 -25.03
C VAL A 420 -12.56 -10.38 -26.31
N ASP A 421 -11.60 -9.46 -26.40
CA ASP A 421 -10.70 -9.31 -27.57
C ASP A 421 -11.48 -9.29 -28.91
N ILE A 422 -12.43 -8.36 -29.00
CA ILE A 422 -13.36 -8.26 -30.13
C ILE A 422 -12.68 -7.49 -31.27
N ARG A 423 -12.61 -8.14 -32.43
CA ARG A 423 -11.98 -7.61 -33.64
C ARG A 423 -13.01 -7.49 -34.75
N PRO A 424 -13.02 -6.40 -35.52
CA PRO A 424 -13.90 -6.29 -36.68
C PRO A 424 -13.51 -7.33 -37.74
N ILE A 425 -14.51 -7.92 -38.40
CA ILE A 425 -14.32 -8.64 -39.65
C ILE A 425 -14.75 -7.66 -40.75
N THR A 426 -13.78 -7.22 -41.55
CA THR A 426 -14.02 -6.40 -42.75
C THR A 426 -14.56 -7.22 -43.89
#